data_AF-A0A528ATM5-F1
#
_entry.id   AF-A0A528ATM5-F1
#
_cell.length_a   1.000
_cell.length_b   1.000
_cell.length_c   1.000
_cell.angle_alpha   90.00
_cell.angle_beta   90.00
_cell.angle_gamma   90.00
#
_symmetry.space_group_name_H-M   'P 1'
#
loop_
_entity.id
_entity.type
_entity.pdbx_description
1 polymer ?
#
loop_
_entity_poly.entity_id
_entity_poly.type
_entity_poly.pdbx_seq_one_letter_code
_entity_poly.pdbx_strand_id
1 'polypeptide(L)' 'GRSLPSVILLSTKNGTPESLGLSSVVDAIVVKPITTERLQPVIDHLIGLGRS' A
#
# COMPACT_ATOMS: atom_id res chain seq x y z
N GLY A 1 2.63 21.72 0.86
CA GLY A 1 1.21 21.91 1.21
C GLY A 1 0.49 20.59 1.04
N ARG A 2 -0.16 20.11 2.12
CA ARG A 2 -0.83 18.81 2.30
C ARG A 2 0.01 17.56 1.98
N SER A 3 0.50 16.91 3.04
CA SER A 3 0.88 15.49 2.99
C SER A 3 -0.37 14.70 2.56
N LEU A 4 -0.30 14.05 1.40
CA LEU A 4 -1.37 13.19 0.94
C LEU A 4 -1.46 11.97 1.87
N PRO A 5 -2.67 11.43 2.14
CA PRO A 5 -2.80 10.23 2.93
C PRO A 5 -2.15 9.04 2.20
N SER A 6 -1.51 8.14 2.95
CA SER A 6 -1.07 6.87 2.38
C SER A 6 -2.26 5.98 2.04
N VAL A 7 -2.28 5.42 0.84
CA VAL A 7 -3.37 4.59 0.30
C VAL A 7 -2.88 3.15 0.10
N ILE A 8 -3.51 2.22 0.82
CA ILE A 8 -3.32 0.77 0.64
C ILE A 8 -4.52 0.22 -0.14
N LEU A 9 -4.26 -0.44 -1.27
CA LEU A 9 -5.28 -1.18 -2.01
C LEU A 9 -5.32 -2.65 -1.58
N LEU A 10 -6.49 -3.11 -1.14
CA LEU A 10 -6.73 -4.53 -0.89
C LEU A 10 -7.32 -5.19 -2.15
N SER A 11 -6.56 -6.09 -2.77
CA SER A 11 -6.91 -6.68 -4.07
C SER A 11 -7.02 -8.20 -4.01
N THR A 12 -7.87 -8.81 -4.82
CA THR A 12 -7.86 -10.27 -5.05
C THR A 12 -6.92 -10.68 -6.18
N LYS A 13 -6.38 -9.70 -6.92
CA LYS A 13 -5.46 -9.89 -8.04
C LYS A 13 -4.06 -9.47 -7.65
N ASN A 14 -3.07 -10.30 -7.96
CA ASN A 14 -1.66 -10.01 -7.77
C ASN A 14 -1.18 -8.89 -8.69
N GLY A 15 -0.28 -8.06 -8.18
CA GLY A 15 0.37 -6.99 -8.93
C GLY A 15 1.08 -6.00 -8.02
N THR A 16 1.83 -5.11 -8.65
CA THR A 16 2.40 -3.90 -8.02
C THR A 16 1.62 -2.68 -8.50
N PRO A 17 1.72 -1.53 -7.81
CA PRO A 17 1.09 -0.28 -8.27
C PRO A 17 1.45 0.06 -9.72
N GLU A 18 2.69 -0.18 -10.14
CA GLU A 18 3.16 0.07 -11.50
C GLU A 18 2.50 -0.87 -12.51
N SER A 19 2.44 -2.18 -12.19
CA SER A 19 1.83 -3.18 -13.07
C SER A 19 0.33 -2.97 -13.28
N LEU A 20 -0.35 -2.29 -12.36
CA LEU A 20 -1.78 -1.97 -12.47
C LEU A 20 -2.06 -0.54 -12.96
N GLY A 21 -1.02 0.27 -13.21
CA GLY A 21 -1.18 1.67 -13.60
C GLY A 21 -1.75 2.56 -12.47
N LEU A 22 -1.51 2.18 -11.20
CA LEU A 22 -2.03 2.84 -10.01
C LEU A 22 -0.95 3.57 -9.20
N SER A 23 0.29 3.66 -9.70
CA SER A 23 1.42 4.26 -8.99
C SER A 23 1.24 5.74 -8.61
N SER A 24 0.31 6.46 -9.24
CA SER A 24 -0.02 7.85 -8.89
C SER A 24 -1.10 7.98 -7.81
N VAL A 25 -1.71 6.87 -7.36
CA VAL A 25 -2.87 6.87 -6.45
C VAL A 25 -2.68 5.91 -5.26
N VAL A 26 -1.92 4.83 -5.44
CA VAL A 26 -1.77 3.76 -4.46
C VAL A 26 -0.29 3.58 -4.12
N ASP A 27 0.02 3.64 -2.83
CA ASP A 27 1.37 3.45 -2.32
C ASP A 27 1.73 1.98 -2.14
N ALA A 28 0.72 1.14 -1.86
CA ALA A 28 0.92 -0.30 -1.65
C ALA A 28 -0.32 -1.13 -2.01
N ILE A 29 -0.08 -2.37 -2.42
CA ILE A 29 -1.13 -3.36 -2.69
C ILE A 29 -0.95 -4.55 -1.75
N VAL A 30 -2.04 -4.94 -1.08
CA VAL A 30 -2.10 -6.18 -0.29
C VAL A 30 -3.09 -7.13 -0.96
N VAL A 31 -2.56 -8.27 -1.40
CA VAL A 31 -3.34 -9.29 -2.11
C VAL A 31 -4.02 -10.23 -1.13
N LYS A 32 -5.24 -10.66 -1.43
CA LYS A 32 -5.97 -11.62 -0.60
C LYS A 32 -5.27 -12.99 -0.54
N PRO A 33 -5.46 -13.77 0.56
CA PRO A 33 -6.24 -13.40 1.75
C PRO A 33 -5.54 -12.29 2.55
N ILE A 34 -6.32 -11.33 3.04
CA ILE A 34 -5.81 -10.25 3.89
C ILE A 34 -5.69 -10.84 5.29
N THR A 35 -4.47 -11.11 5.70
CA THR A 35 -4.15 -11.52 7.07
C THR A 35 -3.31 -10.43 7.72
N THR A 36 -3.34 -10.36 9.05
CA THR A 36 -2.60 -9.35 9.80
C THR A 36 -1.10 -9.50 9.59
N GLU A 37 -0.58 -10.73 9.44
CA GLU A 37 0.85 -10.97 9.19
C GLU A 37 1.33 -10.39 7.86
N ARG A 38 0.45 -10.29 6.86
CA ARG A 38 0.78 -9.72 5.54
C ARG A 38 0.56 -8.22 5.48
N LEU A 39 -0.38 -7.71 6.27
CA LEU A 39 -0.73 -6.29 6.30
C LEU A 39 0.21 -5.47 7.19
N GLN A 40 0.62 -6.01 8.34
CA GLN A 40 1.43 -5.29 9.33
C GLN A 40 2.74 -4.71 8.74
N PRO A 41 3.52 -5.47 7.93
CA PRO A 41 4.75 -4.94 7.34
C PRO A 41 4.50 -3.78 6.38
N VAL A 42 3.35 -3.77 5.68
CA VAL A 42 2.98 -2.69 4.75
C VAL A 42 2.62 -1.43 5.52
N ILE A 43 1.89 -1.57 6.62
CA ILE A 43 1.56 -0.46 7.51
C ILE A 43 2.85 0.15 8.11
N ASP A 44 3.74 -0.69 8.63
CA ASP A 44 4.99 -0.23 9.26
C ASP A 44 5.87 0.53 8.26
N HIS A 45 5.94 0.05 7.01
CA HIS A 45 6.66 0.74 5.93
C HIS A 45 6.08 2.13 5.65
N LEU A 46 4.76 2.26 5.52
CA LEU A 46 4.10 3.55 5.25
C LEU A 46 4.24 4.53 6.42
N ILE A 47 4.21 4.04 7.67
CA ILE A 47 4.51 4.86 8.86
C ILE A 47 5.96 5.36 8.82
N GLY A 48 6.91 4.52 8.40
CA GLY A 48 8.32 4.90 8.23
C GLY A 48 8.51 6.03 7.22
N LEU A 49 7.81 5.95 6.08
CA LEU A 49 7.84 6.99 5.03
C LEU A 49 7.20 8.31 5.48
N GLY A 50 6.19 8.28 6.35
CA GLY A 50 5.56 9.48 6.90
C GLY A 50 6.38 10.22 7.96
N ARG A 51 7.48 9.63 8.43
CA ARG A 51 8.35 10.18 9.49
C ARG A 51 9.64 10.84 8.98
N SER A 52 9.88 10.83 7.67
CA SER A 52 11.07 11.42 7.01
C SER A 52 10.83 12.84 6.49
#